data_AF-A0A1S2JZ82-F1
#
_entry.id   AF-A0A1S2JZ82-F1
#
_cell.length_a   1.000
_cell.length_b   1.000
_cell.length_c   1.000
_cell.angle_alpha   90.00
_cell.angle_beta   90.00
_cell.angle_gamma   90.00
#
_symmetry.space_group_name_H-M   'P 1'
#
loop_
_entity.id
_entity.type
_entity.pdbx_description
1 polymer ?
#
loop_
_entity_poly.entity_id
_entity_poly.type
_entity_poly.pdbx_seq_one_letter_code
_entity_poly.pdbx_strand_id
1 'polypeptide(L)' 'MKKTFTPGEIQLLMSEVEDDLLYALHQEGDPPERDQDLLLLMRRMVATRLVKPTATFEEMVADMYDESPEEIRSWWDNWS' A
#
# COMPACT_ATOMS: atom_id res chain seq x y z
N MET A 1 15.26 13.28 21.65
CA MET A 1 14.03 13.96 21.17
C MET A 1 13.32 13.00 20.23
N LYS A 2 12.04 12.66 20.47
CA LYS A 2 11.27 11.87 19.49
C LYS A 2 10.87 12.82 18.36
N LYS A 3 11.26 12.50 17.13
CA LYS A 3 10.87 13.27 15.94
C LYS A 3 9.37 13.03 15.72
N THR A 4 8.59 14.10 15.65
CA THR A 4 7.15 14.04 15.34
C THR A 4 7.00 14.47 13.90
N PHE A 5 6.33 13.65 13.10
CA PHE A 5 6.10 13.92 11.68
C PHE A 5 4.67 14.42 11.49
N THR A 6 4.51 15.43 10.65
CA THR A 6 3.22 15.86 10.14
C THR A 6 2.70 14.84 9.11
N PRO A 7 1.37 14.78 8.86
CA PRO A 7 0.81 13.88 7.85
C PRO A 7 1.47 14.03 6.47
N GLY A 8 1.79 15.27 6.05
CA GLY A 8 2.47 15.52 4.78
C GLY A 8 3.91 14.99 4.74
N GLU A 9 4.65 15.10 5.83
CA GLU A 9 6.00 14.50 5.94
C GLU A 9 5.95 12.98 5.91
N ILE A 10 4.93 12.37 6.53
CA ILE A 10 4.76 10.91 6.48
C ILE A 10 4.41 10.48 5.05
N GLN A 11 3.58 11.25 4.35
CA GLN A 11 3.19 10.95 2.97
C GLN A 11 4.37 11.06 1.99
N LEU A 12 5.28 12.02 2.23
CA LEU A 12 6.53 12.15 1.48
C LEU A 12 7.45 10.94 1.72
N LEU A 13 7.70 10.61 3.00
CA LEU A 13 8.53 9.46 3.39
C LEU A 13 7.99 8.14 2.84
N MET A 14 6.66 7.96 2.86
CA MET A 14 5.98 6.79 2.30
C MET A 14 6.24 6.65 0.79
N SER A 15 6.33 7.77 0.06
CA SER A 15 6.58 7.75 -1.37
C SER A 15 8.05 7.44 -1.67
N GLU A 16 8.99 7.99 -0.88
CA GLU A 16 10.42 7.65 -1.01
C GLU A 16 10.68 6.16 -0.72
N VAL A 17 10.05 5.61 0.33
CA VAL A 17 10.18 4.20 0.68
C VAL A 17 9.60 3.29 -0.40
N GLU A 18 8.52 3.70 -1.08
CA GLU A 18 7.93 2.96 -2.20
C GLU A 18 8.87 2.90 -3.40
N ASP A 19 9.45 4.04 -3.79
CA ASP A 19 10.42 4.08 -4.89
C ASP A 19 11.61 3.17 -4.61
N ASP A 20 12.13 3.19 -3.37
CA ASP A 20 13.23 2.32 -2.94
C ASP A 20 12.83 0.84 -2.92
N LEU A 21 11.60 0.50 -2.49
CA LEU A 21 11.09 -0.87 -2.48
C LEU A 21 10.87 -1.42 -3.89
N LEU A 22 10.25 -0.64 -4.77
CA LEU A 22 10.05 -1.00 -6.17
C LEU A 22 11.39 -1.12 -6.89
N TYR A 23 12.34 -0.22 -6.60
CA TYR A 23 13.69 -0.32 -7.12
C TYR A 23 14.39 -1.60 -6.65
N ALA A 24 14.35 -1.90 -5.35
CA ALA A 24 14.95 -3.11 -4.78
C ALA A 24 14.34 -4.39 -5.38
N LEU A 25 13.00 -4.43 -5.55
CA LEU A 25 12.34 -5.56 -6.19
C LEU A 25 12.76 -5.73 -7.64
N HIS A 26 12.80 -4.65 -8.43
CA HIS A 26 13.31 -4.73 -9.80
C HIS A 26 14.76 -5.24 -9.87
N GLN A 27 15.60 -4.95 -8.88
CA GLN A 27 16.97 -5.49 -8.83
C GLN A 27 17.02 -6.99 -8.54
N GLU A 28 16.05 -7.54 -7.81
CA GLU A 28 15.92 -8.98 -7.55
C GLU A 28 15.20 -9.74 -8.67
N GLY A 29 14.69 -9.01 -9.67
CA GLY A 29 13.91 -9.49 -10.81
C GLY A 29 12.48 -8.93 -10.75
N ASP A 30 11.90 -8.57 -11.90
CA ASP A 30 10.56 -7.96 -11.95
C ASP A 30 9.58 -8.77 -11.09
N PRO A 31 9.09 -8.20 -9.96
CA PRO A 31 8.14 -8.89 -9.12
C PRO A 31 6.88 -9.13 -9.96
N PRO A 32 6.21 -10.29 -9.82
CA PRO A 32 4.93 -10.52 -10.47
C PRO A 32 4.00 -9.32 -10.25
N GLU A 33 3.20 -8.95 -11.25
CA GLU A 33 2.24 -7.82 -11.21
C GLU A 33 1.45 -7.79 -9.89
N ARG A 34 1.02 -8.97 -9.41
CA ARG A 34 0.40 -9.20 -8.10
C ARG A 34 1.15 -8.58 -6.91
N ASP A 35 2.47 -8.72 -6.85
CA ASP A 35 3.28 -8.23 -5.73
C ASP A 35 3.44 -6.70 -5.78
N GLN A 36 3.44 -6.14 -6.99
CA GLN A 36 3.40 -4.70 -7.21
C GLN A 36 2.04 -4.14 -6.73
N ASP A 37 0.94 -4.79 -7.10
CA ASP A 37 -0.42 -4.40 -6.69
C ASP A 37 -0.61 -4.46 -5.17
N LEU A 38 -0.07 -5.48 -4.50
CA LEU A 38 -0.10 -5.58 -3.04
C LEU A 38 0.63 -4.43 -2.36
N LEU A 39 1.81 -4.07 -2.86
CA LEU A 39 2.60 -2.96 -2.31
C LEU A 39 1.88 -1.62 -2.50
N LEU A 40 1.28 -1.40 -3.67
CA LEU A 40 0.48 -0.22 -3.95
C LEU A 40 -0.76 -0.14 -3.05
N LEU A 41 -1.46 -1.26 -2.84
CA LEU A 41 -2.59 -1.34 -1.90
C LEU A 41 -2.15 -0.99 -0.48
N MET A 42 -1.09 -1.62 0.03
CA MET A 42 -0.56 -1.36 1.37
C MET A 42 -0.16 0.11 1.56
N ARG A 43 0.53 0.70 0.58
CA ARG A 43 0.92 2.11 0.59
C ARG A 43 -0.29 3.02 0.76
N ARG A 44 -1.31 2.84 -0.10
CA ARG A 44 -2.51 3.67 -0.05
C ARG A 44 -3.31 3.45 1.23
N MET A 45 -3.40 2.22 1.74
CA MET A 45 -4.08 1.97 3.02
C MET A 45 -3.39 2.69 4.19
N VAL A 46 -2.06 2.66 4.26
CA VAL A 46 -1.31 3.38 5.30
C VAL A 46 -1.49 4.89 5.13
N ALA A 47 -1.36 5.42 3.92
CA ALA A 47 -1.59 6.84 3.63
C ALA A 47 -3.00 7.29 4.03
N THR A 48 -4.02 6.51 3.67
CA THR A 48 -5.41 6.79 4.03
C THR A 48 -5.61 6.77 5.54
N ARG A 49 -5.03 5.81 6.27
CA ARG A 49 -5.17 5.76 7.74
C ARG A 49 -4.41 6.87 8.47
N LEU A 50 -3.39 7.46 7.87
CA LEU A 50 -2.73 8.63 8.45
C LEU A 50 -3.63 9.87 8.43
N VAL A 51 -4.51 9.97 7.43
CA VAL A 51 -5.45 11.10 7.27
C VAL A 51 -6.82 10.79 7.89
N LYS A 52 -7.30 9.55 7.74
CA LYS A 52 -8.56 9.01 8.25
C LYS A 52 -8.28 7.73 9.06
N PRO A 53 -7.88 7.85 10.34
CA PRO A 53 -7.47 6.69 11.16
C PRO A 53 -8.52 5.59 11.32
N THR A 54 -9.80 5.92 11.14
CA THR A 54 -10.92 5.00 11.25
C THR A 54 -11.31 4.34 9.93
N ALA A 55 -10.58 4.60 8.83
CA ALA A 55 -10.88 3.99 7.54
C ALA A 55 -10.79 2.46 7.62
N THR A 56 -11.88 1.81 7.19
CA THR A 56 -11.99 0.35 7.09
C THR A 56 -11.32 -0.14 5.80
N PHE A 57 -10.99 -1.43 5.75
CA PHE A 57 -10.44 -2.03 4.53
C PHE A 57 -11.43 -1.90 3.37
N GLU A 58 -12.70 -2.08 3.65
CA GLU A 58 -13.80 -2.03 2.69
C GLU A 58 -13.96 -0.63 2.10
N GLU A 59 -13.94 0.42 2.92
CA GLU A 59 -13.94 1.81 2.42
C GLU A 59 -12.70 2.12 1.59
N MET A 60 -11.53 1.61 2.01
CA MET A 60 -10.28 1.85 1.29
C MET A 60 -10.27 1.13 -0.06
N VAL A 61 -10.68 -0.13 -0.13
CA VAL A 61 -10.77 -0.88 -1.39
C VAL A 61 -11.75 -0.21 -2.35
N ALA A 62 -12.94 0.17 -1.87
CA ALA A 62 -13.96 0.82 -2.69
C ALA A 62 -13.51 2.17 -3.28
N ASP A 63 -12.58 2.87 -2.63
CA ASP A 63 -11.98 4.12 -3.14
C ASP A 63 -10.86 3.88 -4.17
N MET A 64 -10.33 2.65 -4.28
CA MET A 64 -9.10 2.36 -5.02
C MET A 64 -9.29 1.40 -6.19
N TYR A 65 -10.26 0.49 -6.08
CA TYR A 65 -10.48 -0.62 -6.99
C TYR A 65 -11.96 -0.70 -7.36
N ASP A 66 -12.23 -1.19 -8.57
CA ASP A 66 -13.60 -1.46 -9.02
C ASP A 66 -14.09 -2.84 -8.49
N GLU A 67 -13.15 -3.71 -8.12
CA GLU A 67 -13.36 -5.04 -7.56
C GLU A 67 -13.83 -5.01 -6.10
N SER A 68 -14.51 -6.09 -5.70
CA SER A 68 -14.98 -6.22 -4.31
C SER A 68 -13.83 -6.47 -3.33
N PRO A 69 -13.97 -6.10 -2.04
CA PRO A 69 -12.97 -6.43 -1.01
C PRO A 69 -12.64 -7.93 -0.88
N GLU A 70 -13.60 -8.80 -1.18
CA GLU A 70 -13.40 -10.25 -1.21
C GLU A 70 -12.53 -10.68 -2.40
N GLU A 71 -12.80 -10.13 -3.58
CA GLU A 71 -12.01 -10.38 -4.78
C GLU A 71 -10.58 -9.88 -4.63
N ILE A 72 -10.38 -8.67 -4.10
CA ILE A 72 -9.04 -8.15 -3.79
C ILE A 72 -8.29 -9.08 -2.84
N ARG A 73 -8.93 -9.56 -1.75
CA ARG A 73 -8.29 -10.55 -0.85
C ARG A 73 -7.91 -11.84 -1.58
N SER A 74 -8.75 -12.29 -2.52
CA SER A 74 -8.52 -13.51 -3.28
C SER A 74 -7.28 -13.49 -4.18
N TRP A 75 -6.77 -12.29 -4.53
CA TRP A 75 -5.53 -12.14 -5.28
C TRP A 75 -4.31 -12.75 -4.56
N TRP A 76 -4.43 -12.98 -3.25
CA TRP A 76 -3.37 -13.56 -2.40
C TRP A 76 -3.77 -14.85 -1.67
N ASP A 77 -5.00 -15.37 -1.85
CA ASP A 77 -5.50 -16.56 -1.13
C ASP A 77 -4.84 -17.89 -1.54
N ASN A 78 -4.07 -17.92 -2.65
CA ASN A 78 -3.35 -19.10 -3.14
C ASN A 78 -1.84 -19.09 -2.84
N TRP A 79 -1.43 -18.49 -1.71
CA TRP A 79 -0.06 -18.60 -1.23
C TRP A 79 0.23 -20.03 -0.73
N SER A 80 0.96 -20.80 -1.54
CA SER A 80 1.59 -22.07 -1.16
C SER A 80 3.09 -22.01 -1.39
#